data_AF-W4Q6K1-F1
#
_entry.id   AF-W4Q6K1-F1
#
_cell.length_a   1.000
_cell.length_b   1.000
_cell.length_c   1.000
_cell.angle_alpha   90.00
_cell.angle_beta   90.00
_cell.angle_gamma   90.00
#
_symmetry.space_group_name_H-M   'P 1'
#
loop_
_entity.id
_entity.type
_entity.pdbx_description
1 polymer ?
#
loop_
_entity_poly.entity_id
_entity_poly.type
_entity_poly.pdbx_seq_one_letter_code
_entity_poly.pdbx_strand_id
1 'polypeptide(L)' 'MLPIRADLELPEHLRNPELADRSRPVLVTCGAGGQATLGAYLLKQMGFTDVAFIEGGTSAWKEAGFEVE' A
#
# COMPACT_ATOMS: atom_id res chain seq x y z
N MET A 1 -0.24 -15.65 11.26
CA MET A 1 -0.13 -14.25 10.80
C MET A 1 0.23 -14.31 9.32
N LEU A 2 -0.47 -13.57 8.44
CA LEU A 2 -0.14 -13.56 7.01
C LEU A 2 1.19 -12.82 6.76
N PRO A 3 2.03 -13.26 5.81
CA PRO A 3 3.29 -12.60 5.52
C PRO A 3 3.06 -11.22 4.89
N ILE A 4 3.77 -10.20 5.39
CA ILE A 4 3.81 -8.88 4.77
C ILE A 4 4.78 -8.96 3.60
N ARG A 5 4.27 -9.09 2.37
CA ARG A 5 5.11 -9.31 1.18
C ARG A 5 6.13 -8.19 0.88
N ALA A 6 6.01 -7.03 1.53
CA ALA A 6 6.95 -5.92 1.45
C ALA A 6 8.16 -6.08 2.41
N ASP A 7 8.14 -7.05 3.32
CA ASP A 7 9.18 -7.27 4.31
C ASP A 7 10.39 -7.98 3.69
N LEU A 8 11.56 -7.37 3.82
CA LEU A 8 12.82 -7.90 3.27
C LEU A 8 13.45 -8.96 4.17
N GLU A 9 12.95 -9.15 5.40
CA GLU A 9 13.41 -10.19 6.30
C GLU A 9 12.76 -11.56 6.02
N LEU A 10 11.66 -11.60 5.25
CA LEU A 10 11.00 -12.86 4.87
C LEU A 10 11.85 -13.70 3.90
N PRO A 11 11.66 -15.02 3.80
CA PRO A 11 12.21 -15.80 2.68
C PRO A 11 11.81 -15.23 1.30
N GLU A 12 12.71 -15.26 0.32
CA GLU A 12 12.52 -14.63 -0.99
C GLU A 12 11.20 -15.04 -1.68
N HIS A 13 10.84 -16.33 -1.64
CA HIS A 13 9.61 -16.85 -2.24
C HIS A 13 8.30 -16.35 -1.61
N LEU A 14 8.37 -15.65 -0.46
CA LEU A 14 7.23 -15.03 0.22
C LEU A 14 7.17 -13.51 0.01
N ARG A 15 8.17 -12.92 -0.64
CA ARG A 15 8.23 -11.49 -0.92
C ARG A 15 7.52 -11.17 -2.23
N ASN A 16 7.15 -9.90 -2.39
CA ASN A 16 6.90 -9.36 -3.73
C ASN A 16 8.20 -8.67 -4.20
N PRO A 17 8.88 -9.17 -5.26
CA PRO A 17 10.12 -8.58 -5.75
C PRO A 17 9.94 -7.12 -6.20
N GLU A 18 8.73 -6.74 -6.63
CA GLU A 18 8.43 -5.35 -6.99
C GLU A 18 8.49 -4.39 -5.81
N LEU A 19 8.35 -4.89 -4.58
CA LEU A 19 8.39 -4.12 -3.35
C LEU A 19 9.80 -4.04 -2.75
N ALA A 20 10.81 -4.64 -3.40
CA ALA A 20 12.19 -4.56 -2.95
C ALA A 20 12.80 -3.17 -3.17
N ASP A 21 12.38 -2.46 -4.22
CA ASP A 21 12.76 -1.07 -4.46
C ASP A 21 11.96 -0.13 -3.57
N ARG A 22 12.63 0.48 -2.59
CA ARG A 22 12.02 1.42 -1.62
C ARG A 22 11.79 2.83 -2.19
N SER A 23 12.23 3.10 -3.41
CA SER A 23 11.98 4.36 -4.12
C SER A 23 10.78 4.29 -5.07
N ARG A 24 10.26 3.08 -5.33
CA ARG A 24 9.06 2.90 -6.15
C ARG A 24 7.87 3.66 -5.54
N PRO A 25 7.15 4.47 -6.33
CA PRO A 25 5.91 5.08 -5.88
C PRO A 25 4.85 4.03 -5.51
N VAL A 26 4.23 4.17 -4.35
CA VAL A 26 3.17 3.29 -3.88
C VAL A 26 1.94 4.09 -3.49
N LEU A 27 0.80 3.79 -4.12
CA LEU A 27 -0.51 4.31 -3.72
C LEU A 27 -1.29 3.21 -2.99
N VAL A 28 -1.69 3.47 -1.75
CA VAL A 28 -2.44 2.52 -0.91
C VAL A 28 -3.91 2.91 -0.87
N THR A 29 -4.81 1.93 -0.95
CA THR A 29 -6.25 2.14 -0.75
C THR A 29 -6.89 1.02 0.05
N CYS A 30 -8.10 1.27 0.55
CA CYS A 30 -9.00 0.29 1.15
C CYS A 30 -10.44 0.79 0.92
N GLY A 31 -11.45 0.13 1.49
CA GLY A 31 -12.85 0.55 1.29
C GLY A 31 -13.12 2.03 1.63
N ALA A 32 -12.76 2.45 2.85
CA ALA A 32 -13.07 3.80 3.39
C ALA A 32 -11.82 4.63 3.80
N GLY A 33 -10.62 4.25 3.35
CA GLY A 33 -9.36 4.98 3.62
C GLY A 33 -8.63 4.65 4.93
N GLY A 34 -9.33 4.29 6.02
CA GLY A 34 -8.69 4.11 7.34
C GLY A 34 -7.56 3.07 7.38
N GLN A 35 -7.75 1.88 6.78
CA GLN A 35 -6.68 0.87 6.68
C GLN A 35 -5.58 1.28 5.70
N ALA A 36 -5.92 2.06 4.67
CA ALA A 36 -4.94 2.57 3.72
C ALA A 36 -3.96 3.54 4.40
N THR A 37 -4.46 4.40 5.29
CA THR A 37 -3.63 5.31 6.09
C THR A 37 -2.65 4.55 6.98
N LEU A 38 -3.12 3.50 7.67
CA LEU A 38 -2.24 2.64 8.48
C LEU A 38 -1.21 1.89 7.63
N GLY A 39 -1.64 1.34 6.48
CA GLY A 39 -0.75 0.68 5.53
C GLY A 39 0.34 1.62 5.00
N ALA A 40 -0.03 2.84 4.61
CA ALA A 40 0.91 3.86 4.17
C ALA A 40 1.91 4.25 5.26
N TYR A 41 1.45 4.40 6.52
CA TYR A 41 2.32 4.64 7.65
C TYR A 41 3.33 3.51 7.85
N LEU A 42 2.88 2.25 7.83
CA LEU A 42 3.75 1.08 7.97
C LEU A 42 4.78 0.99 6.85
N LEU A 43 4.39 1.20 5.58
CA LEU A 43 5.32 1.21 4.46
C LEU A 43 6.39 2.29 4.62
N LYS A 44 6.03 3.50 5.08
CA LYS A 44 7.02 4.53 5.40
C LYS A 44 7.99 4.08 6.50
N GLN A 45 7.50 3.42 7.55
CA GLN A 45 8.37 2.85 8.60
C GLN A 45 9.29 1.75 8.07
N MET A 46 8.87 1.02 7.03
CA MET A 46 9.68 0.00 6.34
C MET A 46 10.70 0.59 5.34
N GLY A 47 10.76 1.92 5.22
CA GLY A 47 11.74 2.63 4.40
C GLY A 47 11.26 3.03 3.01
N PHE A 48 9.99 2.81 2.65
CA PHE A 48 9.45 3.35 1.40
C PHE A 48 9.42 4.88 1.44
N THR A 49 9.95 5.51 0.38
CA THR A 49 10.18 6.96 0.35
C THR A 49 9.06 7.73 -0.37
N ASP A 50 8.37 7.09 -1.32
CA ASP A 50 7.24 7.67 -2.04
C ASP A 50 5.98 6.84 -1.81
N VAL A 51 5.19 7.25 -0.81
CA VAL A 51 3.97 6.57 -0.40
C VAL A 51 2.85 7.57 -0.20
N ALA A 52 1.73 7.33 -0.90
CA ALA A 52 0.48 8.06 -0.77
C ALA A 52 -0.68 7.09 -0.47
N PHE A 53 -1.82 7.64 -0.05
CA PHE A 53 -3.05 6.87 0.10
C PHE A 53 -4.26 7.65 -0.42
N ILE A 54 -5.32 6.95 -0.79
CA ILE A 54 -6.59 7.57 -1.21
C ILE A 54 -7.40 7.91 0.04
N GLU A 55 -7.57 9.21 0.31
CA GLU A 55 -8.47 9.68 1.36
C GLU A 55 -9.91 9.26 1.04
N GLY A 56 -10.62 8.69 2.03
CA GLY A 56 -11.95 8.09 1.83
C GLY A 56 -11.96 6.76 1.05
N GLY A 57 -10.79 6.28 0.60
CA GLY A 57 -10.63 4.97 -0.03
C GLY A 57 -11.36 4.81 -1.38
N THR A 58 -11.66 3.57 -1.74
CA THR A 58 -12.39 3.24 -2.97
C THR A 58 -13.80 3.85 -3.00
N SER A 59 -14.41 4.11 -1.84
CA SER A 59 -15.70 4.83 -1.79
C SER A 59 -15.58 6.24 -2.36
N ALA A 60 -14.62 7.04 -1.88
CA ALA A 60 -14.38 8.39 -2.39
C ALA A 60 -13.93 8.37 -3.87
N TRP A 61 -13.16 7.36 -4.28
CA TRP A 61 -12.80 7.16 -5.69
C TRP A 61 -14.03 7.01 -6.60
N LYS A 62 -15.01 6.20 -6.19
CA LYS A 62 -16.28 6.03 -6.90
C LYS A 62 -17.13 7.30 -6.90
N GLU A 63 -17.20 7.99 -5.76
CA GLU A 63 -17.95 9.25 -5.63
C GLU A 63 -17.39 10.35 -6.53
N ALA A 64 -16.07 10.35 -6.76
CA ALA A 64 -15.40 11.23 -7.71
C ALA A 64 -15.65 10.85 -9.20
N GLY A 65 -16.37 9.77 -9.47
CA GLY A 65 -16.76 9.34 -10.82
C GLY A 65 -15.70 8.52 -11.56
N PHE A 66 -14.68 8.00 -10.86
CA PHE A 66 -13.66 7.14 -11.47
C PHE A 66 -14.14 5.68 -11.59
N GLU A 67 -13.61 4.98 -12.60
CA GLU A 67 -13.93 3.57 -12.85
C GLU A 67 -13.28 2.63 -11.82
N VAL A 68 -13.89 1.46 -11.65
CA VAL A 68 -13.41 0.35 -10.82
C VAL A 68 -13.55 -0.97 -11.58
N GLU A 69 -12.68 -1.94 -11.27
CA GLU A 69 -12.71 -3.33 -11.75
C GLU A 69 -13.15 -4.30 -10.64
#